data_AF-C1BWY3-F1
#
_entry.id   AF-C1BWY3-F1
#
_cell.length_a   1.000
_cell.length_b   1.000
_cell.length_c   1.000
_cell.angle_alpha   90.00
_cell.angle_beta   90.00
_cell.angle_gamma   90.00
#
_symmetry.space_group_name_H-M   'P 1'
#
loop_
_entity.id
_entity.type
_entity.pdbx_description
1 polymer ?
#
loop_
_entity_poly.entity_id
_entity_poly.type
_entity_poly.pdbx_seq_one_letter_code
_entity_poly.pdbx_strand_id
1 'polypeptide(L)'
;MGLGSSCPKPFPGDILEFPRNKYFSHFGVYYGERDGVPYVAHLTCRDAENKLLLFGRALKSEVKLDPLDLVGKKYKVRNMLDDVHPPRDYYSVVKPAIDDMLGRDVTFDILFHNSEHQATLFRYGIKKSIQIEKVYVRIVPTWKELFEKKKL
;
A
#
# COMPACT_ATOMS: atom_id res chain seq x y z
N MET A 1 5.87 9.13 34.03
CA MET A 1 6.74 9.42 32.88
C MET A 1 6.41 8.42 31.80
N GLY A 2 5.68 8.85 30.76
CA GLY A 2 5.12 7.95 29.75
C GLY A 2 6.20 7.41 28.82
N LEU A 3 6.27 6.09 28.69
CA LEU A 3 7.03 5.42 27.63
C LEU A 3 6.39 5.77 26.28
N GLY A 4 6.84 6.88 25.69
CA GLY A 4 6.63 7.16 24.28
C GLY A 4 7.32 6.07 23.49
N SER A 5 6.54 5.15 22.93
CA SER A 5 7.01 4.16 21.99
C SER A 5 7.58 4.92 20.79
N SER A 6 8.91 5.03 20.74
CA SER A 6 9.64 5.69 19.67
C SER A 6 9.54 4.84 18.40
N CYS A 7 8.38 4.90 17.74
CA CYS A 7 8.33 4.55 16.33
C CYS A 7 9.32 5.49 15.62
N PRO A 8 10.34 4.96 14.91
CA PRO A 8 11.28 5.80 14.19
C PRO A 8 10.50 6.74 13.27
N LYS A 9 10.83 8.04 13.32
CA LYS A 9 10.17 9.06 12.50
C LYS A 9 10.39 8.68 11.02
N PRO A 10 9.32 8.57 10.21
CA PRO A 10 9.48 8.18 8.81
C PRO A 10 10.15 9.30 8.01
N PHE A 11 10.91 8.92 6.98
CA PHE A 11 11.52 9.86 6.03
C PHE A 11 10.70 9.95 4.74
N PRO A 12 10.62 11.13 4.09
CA PRO A 12 9.88 11.27 2.84
C PRO A 12 10.31 10.21 1.82
N GLY A 13 9.33 9.49 1.26
CA GLY A 13 9.55 8.36 0.35
C GLY A 13 9.55 6.98 1.03
N ASP A 14 9.52 6.91 2.37
CA ASP A 14 9.37 5.65 3.09
C ASP A 14 7.99 5.04 2.87
N ILE A 15 7.95 3.71 2.71
CA ILE A 15 6.71 2.97 2.67
C ILE A 15 6.24 2.75 4.11
N LEU A 16 5.02 3.16 4.40
CA LEU A 16 4.35 2.92 5.67
C LEU A 16 3.36 1.77 5.53
N GLU A 17 3.49 0.78 6.40
CA GLU A 17 2.53 -0.29 6.58
C GLU A 17 1.59 0.06 7.74
N PHE A 18 0.28 -0.01 7.48
CA PHE A 18 -0.80 0.13 8.44
C PHE A 18 -1.49 -1.23 8.61
N PRO A 19 -1.14 -2.02 9.65
CA PRO A 19 -1.73 -3.33 9.84
C PRO A 19 -3.24 -3.23 10.09
N ARG A 20 -4.05 -3.92 9.28
CA ARG A 20 -5.51 -3.97 9.45
C ARG A 20 -5.98 -5.28 10.09
N ASN A 21 -5.51 -6.42 9.57
CA ASN A 21 -5.82 -7.75 10.12
C ASN A 21 -4.63 -8.71 9.93
N LYS A 22 -4.81 -9.99 10.30
CA LYS A 22 -3.74 -11.01 10.25
C LYS A 22 -3.18 -11.28 8.83
N TYR A 23 -3.95 -10.98 7.79
CA TYR A 23 -3.61 -11.31 6.40
C TYR A 23 -3.35 -10.08 5.54
N PHE A 24 -4.01 -8.95 5.85
CA PHE A 24 -4.00 -7.75 5.05
C PHE A 24 -3.58 -6.53 5.88
N SER A 25 -2.60 -5.82 5.34
CA SER A 25 -2.18 -4.49 5.75
C SER A 25 -2.50 -3.50 4.63
N HIS A 26 -2.69 -2.25 5.01
CA HIS A 26 -2.78 -1.14 4.08
C HIS A 26 -1.41 -0.47 3.97
N PHE A 27 -1.09 0.08 2.80
CA PHE A 27 0.22 0.68 2.54
C PHE A 27 0.07 2.10 1.97
N GLY A 28 1.05 2.92 2.25
CA GLY A 28 1.19 4.26 1.67
C GLY A 28 2.64 4.68 1.65
N VAL A 29 2.94 5.78 0.98
CA VAL A 29 4.27 6.40 0.97
C VAL A 29 4.20 7.67 1.81
N TYR A 30 5.12 7.82 2.76
CA TYR A 30 5.22 9.03 3.55
C TYR A 30 5.61 10.20 2.64
N TYR A 31 4.74 11.20 2.58
CA TYR A 31 4.93 12.37 1.72
C TYR A 31 5.74 13.46 2.41
N GLY A 32 5.97 13.36 3.72
CA GLY A 32 6.59 14.43 4.50
C GLY A 32 5.55 15.28 5.22
N GLU A 33 6.01 16.42 5.71
CA GLU A 33 5.23 17.32 6.58
C GLU A 33 4.79 18.56 5.80
N ARG A 34 3.53 18.97 5.98
CA ARG A 34 2.99 20.25 5.48
C ARG A 34 2.33 20.95 6.66
N ASP A 35 2.69 22.20 6.92
CA ASP A 35 2.13 23.01 8.02
C ASP A 35 2.17 22.31 9.41
N GLY A 36 3.24 21.55 9.67
CA GLY A 36 3.39 20.79 10.93
C GLY A 36 2.64 19.46 10.97
N VAL A 37 1.90 19.11 9.90
CA VAL A 37 1.11 17.87 9.82
C VAL A 37 1.80 16.87 8.89
N PRO A 38 2.08 15.63 9.35
CA PRO A 38 2.62 14.57 8.50
C PRO A 38 1.55 14.02 7.55
N TYR A 39 1.88 13.88 6.27
CA TYR A 39 0.98 13.35 5.22
C TYR A 39 1.48 12.05 4.61
N VAL A 40 0.53 11.24 4.14
CA VAL A 40 0.79 9.95 3.48
C VAL A 40 0.01 9.89 2.18
N ALA A 41 0.71 9.54 1.11
CA ALA A 41 0.09 9.22 -0.17
C ALA A 41 -0.30 7.74 -0.19
N HIS A 42 -1.58 7.42 -0.35
CA HIS A 42 -2.04 6.04 -0.41
C HIS A 42 -3.20 5.84 -1.38
N LEU A 43 -3.27 4.64 -1.94
CA LEU A 43 -4.38 4.23 -2.80
C LEU A 43 -5.61 3.91 -1.96
N THR A 44 -6.73 4.58 -2.19
CA THR A 44 -7.98 4.34 -1.49
C THR A 44 -9.17 4.31 -2.45
N CYS A 45 -10.23 3.59 -2.10
CA CYS A 45 -11.46 3.57 -2.89
C CYS A 45 -12.28 4.81 -2.55
N ARG A 46 -12.75 5.57 -3.57
CA ARG A 46 -13.63 6.72 -3.36
C ARG A 46 -14.95 6.30 -2.71
N ASP A 47 -15.47 5.18 -3.16
CA ASP A 47 -16.71 4.59 -2.68
C ASP A 47 -16.48 3.72 -1.43
N ALA A 48 -16.13 4.32 -0.30
CA ALA A 48 -16.17 3.63 1.00
C ALA A 48 -17.59 3.10 1.32
N GLU A 49 -18.62 3.65 0.65
CA GLU A 49 -20.03 3.28 0.75
C GLU A 49 -20.41 2.11 -0.19
N ASN A 50 -19.90 2.04 -1.43
CA ASN A 50 -20.06 0.86 -2.29
C ASN A 50 -18.95 -0.16 -2.01
N LYS A 51 -19.07 -0.86 -0.87
CA LYS A 51 -18.19 -1.96 -0.42
C LYS A 51 -18.17 -3.19 -1.33
N LEU A 52 -18.81 -3.17 -2.50
CA LEU A 52 -18.71 -4.28 -3.45
C LEU A 52 -17.41 -4.17 -4.24
N LEU A 53 -16.36 -4.78 -3.67
CA LEU A 53 -15.25 -5.28 -4.46
C LEU A 53 -15.80 -6.39 -5.36
N LEU A 54 -16.29 -6.06 -6.55
CA LEU A 54 -16.72 -7.06 -7.52
C LEU A 54 -15.49 -7.89 -7.88
N PHE A 55 -15.45 -9.14 -7.43
CA PHE A 55 -14.30 -10.04 -7.59
C PHE A 55 -12.96 -9.45 -7.10
N GLY A 56 -12.97 -8.63 -6.03
CA GLY A 56 -11.74 -8.03 -5.51
C GLY A 56 -11.25 -6.77 -6.24
N ARG A 57 -12.07 -6.19 -7.13
CA ARG A 57 -11.76 -4.96 -7.89
C ARG A 57 -12.66 -3.80 -7.51
N ALA A 58 -12.11 -2.58 -7.57
CA ALA A 58 -12.86 -1.33 -7.52
C ALA A 58 -12.38 -0.40 -8.64
N LEU A 59 -13.32 0.05 -9.49
CA LEU A 59 -13.00 0.84 -10.69
C LEU A 59 -12.77 2.33 -10.39
N LYS A 60 -13.29 2.82 -9.27
CA LYS A 60 -13.19 4.22 -8.81
C LYS A 60 -12.36 4.31 -7.53
N SER A 61 -11.07 4.03 -7.66
CA SER A 61 -10.10 4.27 -6.60
C SER A 61 -9.20 5.43 -7.00
N GLU A 62 -8.54 6.06 -6.05
CA GLU A 62 -7.62 7.16 -6.32
C GLU A 62 -6.46 7.15 -5.33
N VAL A 63 -5.34 7.76 -5.72
CA VAL A 63 -4.28 8.09 -4.75
C VAL A 63 -4.69 9.37 -4.03
N LYS A 64 -4.86 9.27 -2.71
CA LYS A 64 -5.12 10.42 -1.84
C LYS A 64 -3.90 10.78 -1.03
N LEU A 65 -3.82 12.05 -0.66
CA LEU A 65 -2.87 12.59 0.29
C LEU A 65 -3.59 12.95 1.57
N ASP A 66 -3.54 12.05 2.56
CA ASP A 66 -4.28 12.21 3.82
C ASP A 66 -3.30 12.37 4.99
N PRO A 67 -3.69 13.07 6.08
CA PRO A 67 -2.90 13.16 7.29
C PRO A 67 -2.59 11.76 7.84
N LEU A 68 -1.36 11.53 8.28
CA LEU A 68 -0.90 10.24 8.81
C LEU A 68 -1.82 9.68 9.91
N ASP A 69 -2.31 10.55 10.80
CA ASP A 69 -3.23 10.17 11.89
C ASP A 69 -4.59 9.69 11.37
N LEU A 70 -5.07 10.25 10.24
CA LEU A 70 -6.31 9.85 9.59
C LEU A 70 -6.18 8.47 8.91
N VAL A 71 -5.01 8.20 8.30
CA VAL A 71 -4.74 6.90 7.64
C VAL A 71 -4.62 5.78 8.68
N GLY A 72 -3.93 6.05 9.80
CA GLY A 72 -3.91 5.13 10.92
C GLY A 72 -2.86 5.47 11.98
N LYS A 73 -3.29 5.38 13.25
CA LYS A 73 -2.44 5.65 14.43
C LYS A 73 -1.28 4.66 14.62
N LYS A 74 -1.44 3.43 14.13
CA LYS A 74 -0.44 2.36 14.24
C LYS A 74 0.11 2.08 12.87
N TYR A 75 1.37 2.45 12.65
CA TYR A 75 2.09 2.18 11.41
C TYR A 75 3.51 1.70 11.68
N LYS A 76 4.13 1.12 10.66
CA LYS A 76 5.54 0.70 10.65
C LYS A 76 6.18 1.16 9.34
N VAL A 77 7.41 1.66 9.41
CA VAL A 77 8.22 1.87 8.20
C VAL A 77 8.61 0.49 7.66
N ARG A 78 8.32 0.24 6.38
CA ARG A 78 8.44 -1.07 5.74
C ARG A 78 8.95 -0.96 4.31
N ASN A 79 10.24 -0.63 4.19
CA ASN A 79 10.95 -0.57 2.92
C ASN A 79 11.46 -1.96 2.50
N MET A 80 10.52 -2.82 2.07
CA MET A 80 10.77 -4.27 1.93
C MET A 80 11.74 -4.67 0.84
N LEU A 81 12.03 -3.78 -0.11
CA LEU A 81 12.80 -4.12 -1.31
C LEU A 81 14.13 -3.35 -1.38
N ASP A 82 14.47 -2.53 -0.38
CA ASP A 82 15.70 -1.72 -0.40
C ASP A 82 16.97 -2.58 -0.59
N ASP A 83 16.98 -3.83 -0.10
CA ASP A 83 18.11 -4.76 -0.25
C ASP A 83 18.35 -5.22 -1.70
N VAL A 84 17.32 -5.18 -2.54
CA VAL A 84 17.33 -5.74 -3.91
C VAL A 84 17.03 -4.70 -4.99
N HIS A 85 16.37 -3.60 -4.62
CA HIS A 85 15.98 -2.52 -5.51
C HIS A 85 16.28 -1.18 -4.81
N PRO A 86 17.18 -0.36 -5.36
CA PRO A 86 17.45 0.94 -4.77
C PRO A 86 16.20 1.83 -4.83
N PRO A 87 15.91 2.60 -3.77
CA PRO A 87 14.82 3.55 -3.80
C PRO A 87 15.09 4.65 -4.83
N ARG A 88 14.02 5.13 -5.48
CA ARG A 88 14.07 6.26 -6.40
C ARG A 88 14.21 7.56 -5.63
N ASP A 89 14.80 8.57 -6.25
CA ASP A 89 14.94 9.89 -5.65
C ASP A 89 13.56 10.48 -5.30
N TYR A 90 13.42 10.87 -4.03
CA TYR A 90 12.13 11.33 -3.53
C TYR A 90 11.70 12.65 -4.19
N TYR A 91 12.60 13.63 -4.30
CA TYR A 91 12.25 14.98 -4.71
C TYR A 91 12.05 15.11 -6.22
N SER A 92 12.85 14.41 -7.02
CA SER A 92 12.82 14.51 -8.48
C SER A 92 11.91 13.47 -9.15
N VAL A 93 11.63 12.34 -8.50
CA VAL A 93 10.84 11.25 -9.11
C VAL A 93 9.59 10.92 -8.30
N VAL A 94 9.74 10.55 -7.02
CA VAL A 94 8.62 10.00 -6.24
C VAL A 94 7.54 11.04 -5.98
N LYS A 95 7.93 12.22 -5.49
CA LYS A 95 7.01 13.31 -5.16
C LYS A 95 6.25 13.81 -6.40
N PRO A 96 6.90 14.14 -7.54
CA PRO A 96 6.18 14.48 -8.76
C PRO A 96 5.24 13.38 -9.24
N ALA A 97 5.64 12.10 -9.15
CA ALA A 97 4.79 10.98 -9.55
C ALA A 97 3.57 10.82 -8.63
N ILE A 98 3.71 11.07 -7.33
CA ILE A 98 2.58 11.12 -6.41
C ILE A 98 1.67 12.28 -6.80
N ASP A 99 2.22 13.48 -6.96
CA ASP A 99 1.46 14.70 -7.25
C ASP A 99 0.68 14.58 -8.58
N ASP A 100 1.28 13.96 -9.60
CA ASP A 100 0.65 13.65 -10.90
C ASP A 100 -0.53 12.66 -10.78
N MET A 101 -0.47 11.76 -9.79
CA MET A 101 -1.52 10.75 -9.57
C MET A 101 -2.68 11.23 -8.69
N LEU A 102 -2.51 12.34 -7.97
CA LEU A 102 -3.55 12.85 -7.08
C LEU A 102 -4.81 13.22 -7.87
N GLY A 103 -5.98 12.76 -7.39
CA GLY A 103 -7.28 13.07 -7.98
C GLY A 103 -7.62 12.28 -9.26
N ARG A 104 -6.70 11.44 -9.77
CA ARG A 104 -6.96 10.56 -10.91
C ARG A 104 -7.64 9.27 -10.47
N ASP A 105 -8.65 8.86 -11.23
CA ASP A 105 -9.28 7.56 -11.03
C ASP A 105 -8.34 6.45 -11.54
N VAL A 106 -8.09 5.49 -10.66
CA VAL A 106 -7.31 4.27 -10.92
C VAL A 106 -8.14 3.05 -10.50
N THR A 107 -7.92 1.94 -11.19
CA THR A 107 -8.58 0.67 -10.82
C THR A 107 -7.78 -0.01 -9.71
N PHE A 108 -8.40 -0.17 -8.55
CA PHE A 108 -7.89 -1.06 -7.51
C PHE A 108 -8.20 -2.52 -7.89
N ASP A 109 -7.20 -3.37 -7.71
CA ASP A 109 -7.30 -4.82 -7.84
C ASP A 109 -6.51 -5.46 -6.72
N ILE A 110 -7.15 -6.28 -5.89
CA ILE A 110 -6.51 -6.90 -4.72
C ILE A 110 -5.26 -7.70 -5.09
N LEU A 111 -5.26 -8.37 -6.25
CA LEU A 111 -4.18 -9.24 -6.71
C LEU A 111 -3.13 -8.48 -7.51
N PHE A 112 -3.55 -7.51 -8.33
CA PHE A 112 -2.67 -6.92 -9.35
C PHE A 112 -2.40 -5.42 -9.15
N HIS A 113 -3.23 -4.66 -8.45
CA HIS A 113 -3.10 -3.20 -8.28
C HIS A 113 -3.70 -2.77 -6.93
N ASN A 114 -3.08 -3.19 -5.83
CA ASN A 114 -3.49 -2.83 -4.47
C ASN A 114 -2.61 -1.70 -3.91
N SER A 115 -2.79 -1.35 -2.63
CA SER A 115 -2.02 -0.26 -2.01
C SER A 115 -0.52 -0.56 -1.86
N GLU A 116 -0.12 -1.82 -1.66
CA GLU A 116 1.30 -2.22 -1.62
C GLU A 116 1.96 -2.11 -3.00
N HIS A 117 1.23 -2.52 -4.05
CA HIS A 117 1.66 -2.36 -5.44
C HIS A 117 1.87 -0.87 -5.79
N GLN A 118 0.96 0.00 -5.37
CA GLN A 118 1.10 1.44 -5.63
C GLN A 118 2.27 2.04 -4.85
N ALA A 119 2.46 1.65 -3.58
CA ALA A 119 3.56 2.14 -2.76
C ALA A 119 4.93 1.69 -3.29
N THR A 120 5.06 0.44 -3.74
CA THR A 120 6.29 -0.06 -4.37
C THR A 120 6.53 0.57 -5.73
N LEU A 121 5.47 0.83 -6.52
CA LEU A 121 5.59 1.55 -7.77
C LEU A 121 6.14 2.95 -7.55
N PHE A 122 5.69 3.66 -6.52
CA PHE A 122 6.24 4.95 -6.15
C PHE A 122 7.70 4.88 -5.66
N ARG A 123 8.02 4.02 -4.70
CA ARG A 123 9.38 3.99 -4.13
C ARG A 123 10.42 3.40 -5.09
N TYR A 124 10.11 2.32 -5.77
CA TYR A 124 11.09 1.52 -6.55
C TYR A 124 10.86 1.57 -8.06
N GLY A 125 9.72 2.07 -8.53
CA GLY A 125 9.37 2.05 -9.96
C GLY A 125 8.89 0.69 -10.46
N ILE A 126 8.67 -0.27 -9.55
CA ILE A 126 8.16 -1.60 -9.87
C ILE A 126 6.91 -1.90 -9.07
N LYS A 127 6.02 -2.70 -9.65
CA LYS A 127 4.72 -3.01 -9.06
C LYS A 127 4.76 -4.38 -8.38
N LYS A 128 5.05 -4.43 -7.07
CA LYS A 128 5.20 -5.69 -6.32
C LYS A 128 4.41 -5.66 -5.01
N SER A 129 3.84 -6.80 -4.61
CA SER A 129 3.13 -6.96 -3.33
C SER A 129 3.55 -8.26 -2.65
N ILE A 130 4.33 -8.15 -1.58
CA ILE A 130 4.79 -9.29 -0.80
C ILE A 130 3.61 -9.95 -0.08
N GLN A 131 2.60 -9.16 0.29
CA GLN A 131 1.37 -9.70 0.88
C GLN A 131 0.69 -10.69 -0.07
N ILE A 132 0.54 -10.32 -1.34
CA ILE A 132 -0.12 -11.16 -2.34
C ILE A 132 0.74 -12.37 -2.71
N GLU A 133 2.06 -12.23 -2.81
CA GLU A 133 2.97 -13.37 -2.97
C GLU A 133 2.78 -14.40 -1.84
N LYS A 134 2.68 -13.94 -0.58
CA LYS A 134 2.41 -14.82 0.57
C LYS A 134 1.04 -15.48 0.51
N VAL A 135 0.02 -14.77 0.03
CA VAL A 135 -1.32 -15.35 -0.17
C VAL A 135 -1.26 -16.44 -1.24
N TYR A 136 -0.63 -16.17 -2.39
CA TYR A 136 -0.47 -17.14 -3.48
C TYR A 136 0.18 -18.44 -3.02
N VAL A 137 1.29 -18.36 -2.28
CA VAL A 137 1.97 -19.55 -1.75
C VAL A 137 1.05 -20.40 -0.87
N ARG A 138 0.07 -19.81 -0.18
CA ARG A 138 -0.89 -20.54 0.66
C ARG A 138 -2.06 -21.11 -0.13
N ILE A 139 -2.60 -20.38 -1.11
CA ILE A 139 -3.82 -20.79 -1.83
C ILE A 139 -3.53 -21.75 -2.99
N VAL A 140 -2.37 -21.64 -3.65
CA VAL A 140 -2.01 -22.44 -4.82
C VAL A 140 -1.99 -23.95 -4.50
N PRO A 141 -1.41 -24.42 -3.38
CA PRO A 141 -1.47 -25.83 -3.02
C PRO A 141 -2.90 -26.33 -2.82
N THR A 142 -3.76 -25.53 -2.17
CA THR A 142 -5.17 -25.88 -1.93
C THR A 142 -5.95 -25.98 -3.23
N TRP A 143 -5.76 -25.06 -4.17
CA TRP A 143 -6.41 -25.12 -5.48
C TRP A 143 -5.91 -26.29 -6.30
N LYS A 144 -4.59 -26.53 -6.31
CA LYS A 144 -3.99 -27.67 -7.02
C LYS A 144 -4.58 -28.99 -6.52
N GLU A 145 -4.73 -29.14 -5.20
CA GLU A 145 -5.36 -30.32 -4.62
C GLU A 145 -6.83 -30.48 -5.06
N LEU A 146 -7.61 -29.39 -5.10
CA LEU A 146 -9.02 -29.42 -5.54
C LEU A 146 -9.15 -29.80 -7.02
N PHE A 147 -8.27 -29.28 -7.88
CA PHE A 147 -8.21 -29.62 -9.30
C PHE A 147 -7.77 -31.07 -9.54
N GLU A 148 -6.74 -31.54 -8.83
CA GLU A 148 -6.27 -32.93 -8.92
C GLU A 148 -7.33 -33.92 -8.43
N LYS A 149 -8.11 -33.54 -7.41
CA LYS A 149 -9.21 -34.37 -6.88
C LYS A 149 -10.50 -34.32 -7.72
N LYS A 150 -10.53 -33.65 -8.88
CA LYS A 150 -11.71 -33.47 -9.75
C LYS A 150 -13.00 -33.13 -8.97
N LYS A 151 -12.90 -32.22 -7.98
CA LYS A 151 -14.06 -31.79 -7.17
C LYS A 151 -14.76 -30.54 -7.72
N LEU A 152 -14.61 -30.26 -9.02
CA LEU A 152 -15.29 -29.19 -9.77
C LEU A 152 -15.83 -29.76 -11.07
#